data_AF-A0A2E7JDS9-F1
#
_entry.id   AF-A0A2E7JDS9-F1
#
_cell.length_a   1.000
_cell.length_b   1.000
_cell.length_c   1.000
_cell.angle_alpha   90.00
_cell.angle_beta   90.00
_cell.angle_gamma   90.00
#
_symmetry.space_group_name_H-M   'P 1'
#
loop_
_entity.id
_entity.type
_entity.pdbx_description
1 polymer ?
#
loop_
_entity_poly.entity_id
_entity_poly.type
_entity_poly.pdbx_seq_one_letter_code
_entity_poly.pdbx_strand_id
1 'polypeptide(L)'
;MEIQETKTVWVAWTNTDCTEGRGRQIPKAVCESEATAMRLGKKGYVQGSDCPVREAVAVKVNNCWLVPGKIEPISSEDVAAQARIDARRAALKKAKDAGLTDDELRLLKS
;
A
#
# COMPACT_ATOMS: atom_id res chain seq x y z
N MET A 1 -6.64 -28.07 5.49
CA MET A 1 -6.68 -26.64 5.87
C MET A 1 -7.41 -25.93 4.75
N GLU A 2 -8.61 -25.41 5.02
CA GLU A 2 -9.45 -24.76 4.01
C GLU A 2 -9.41 -23.25 4.20
N ILE A 3 -9.38 -22.51 3.09
CA ILE A 3 -9.46 -21.04 3.11
C ILE A 3 -10.94 -20.67 3.21
N GLN A 4 -11.32 -20.04 4.31
CA GLN A 4 -12.70 -19.65 4.59
C GLN A 4 -13.08 -18.32 3.94
N GLU A 5 -12.13 -17.39 3.89
CA GLU A 5 -12.36 -16.02 3.42
C GLU A 5 -11.04 -15.44 2.89
N THR A 6 -11.12 -14.50 1.95
CA THR A 6 -9.98 -13.72 1.48
C THR A 6 -10.35 -12.24 1.45
N LYS A 7 -9.42 -11.36 1.84
CA LYS A 7 -9.60 -9.92 1.66
C LYS A 7 -8.34 -9.24 1.15
N THR A 8 -8.51 -8.19 0.36
CA THR A 8 -7.42 -7.31 -0.05
C THR A 8 -6.88 -6.56 1.17
N VAL A 9 -5.56 -6.50 1.28
CA VAL A 9 -4.83 -5.72 2.28
C VAL A 9 -3.68 -4.97 1.61
N TRP A 10 -3.15 -3.97 2.30
CA TRP A 10 -2.04 -3.14 1.83
C TRP A 10 -0.84 -3.35 2.74
N VAL A 11 0.31 -3.67 2.16
CA VAL A 11 1.53 -3.97 2.91
C VAL A 11 2.58 -2.91 2.63
N ALA A 12 3.05 -2.24 3.68
CA ALA A 12 4.24 -1.41 3.64
C ALA A 12 5.47 -2.29 3.84
N TRP A 13 6.34 -2.36 2.84
CA TRP A 13 7.55 -3.19 2.88
C TRP A 13 8.76 -2.37 3.34
N THR A 14 9.45 -2.83 4.38
CA THR A 14 10.71 -2.25 4.83
C THR A 14 11.91 -3.09 4.40
N ASN A 15 13.10 -2.50 4.44
CA ASN A 15 14.36 -3.20 4.28
C ASN A 15 15.03 -3.31 5.65
N THR A 16 15.45 -4.50 6.05
CA THR A 16 16.10 -4.74 7.36
C THR A 16 17.38 -3.95 7.61
N ASP A 17 18.10 -3.53 6.56
CA ASP A 17 19.34 -2.75 6.66
C ASP A 17 19.07 -1.25 6.83
N CYS A 18 17.97 -0.73 6.28
CA CYS A 18 17.59 0.70 6.32
C CYS A 18 18.68 1.71 5.87
N THR A 19 19.86 1.28 5.40
CA THR A 19 20.98 2.17 5.05
C THR A 19 21.40 2.05 3.59
N GLU A 20 22.05 0.97 3.17
CA GLU A 20 22.48 0.75 1.78
C GLU A 20 21.49 -0.13 1.01
N GLY A 21 20.50 -0.69 1.70
CA GLY A 21 19.49 -1.56 1.12
C GLY A 21 19.97 -2.98 0.87
N ARG A 22 21.06 -3.40 1.51
CA ARG A 22 21.62 -4.75 1.38
C ARG A 22 20.86 -5.79 2.20
N GLY A 23 19.97 -5.34 3.08
CA GLY A 23 19.11 -6.21 3.88
C GLY A 23 17.99 -6.85 3.06
N ARG A 24 17.32 -7.83 3.66
CA ARG A 24 16.12 -8.44 3.10
C ARG A 24 14.88 -7.55 3.28
N GLN A 25 13.92 -7.69 2.36
CA GLN A 25 12.62 -7.04 2.46
C GLN A 25 11.71 -7.81 3.43
N ILE A 26 11.06 -7.08 4.34
CA ILE A 26 10.08 -7.63 5.27
C ILE A 26 8.85 -6.72 5.36
N PRO A 27 7.67 -7.25 5.69
CA PRO A 27 6.50 -6.44 6.01
C PRO A 27 6.78 -5.57 7.25
N LYS A 28 6.61 -4.26 7.11
CA LYS A 28 6.61 -3.31 8.24
C LYS A 28 5.23 -3.20 8.86
N ALA A 29 4.20 -3.12 8.02
CA ALA A 29 2.81 -3.02 8.42
C ALA A 29 1.91 -3.66 7.35
N VAL A 30 0.84 -4.31 7.80
CA VAL A 30 -0.26 -4.81 6.98
C VAL A 30 -1.51 -4.03 7.37
N CYS A 31 -2.20 -3.44 6.41
CA CYS A 31 -3.24 -2.45 6.66
C CYS A 31 -4.49 -2.73 5.82
N GLU A 32 -5.64 -2.23 6.28
CA GLU A 32 -6.89 -2.31 5.51
C GLU A 32 -6.93 -1.33 4.33
N SER A 33 -6.17 -0.23 4.38
CA SER A 33 -6.14 0.79 3.33
C SER A 33 -4.73 1.15 2.88
N GLU A 34 -4.62 1.64 1.64
CA GLU A 34 -3.37 2.12 1.06
C GLU A 34 -2.86 3.34 1.81
N ALA A 35 -3.75 4.27 2.15
CA ALA A 35 -3.43 5.46 2.92
C ALA A 35 -2.80 5.12 4.28
N THR A 36 -3.38 4.15 5.00
CA THR A 36 -2.84 3.67 6.28
C THR A 36 -1.45 3.06 6.10
N ALA A 37 -1.26 2.22 5.06
CA ALA A 37 0.05 1.64 4.75
C ALA A 37 1.09 2.71 4.40
N MET A 38 0.72 3.74 3.64
CA MET A 38 1.61 4.87 3.32
C MET A 38 2.00 5.65 4.57
N ARG A 39 1.04 5.94 5.46
CA ARG A 39 1.30 6.65 6.72
C ARG A 39 2.22 5.87 7.64
N LEU A 40 1.97 4.57 7.85
CA LEU A 40 2.79 3.71 8.70
C LEU A 40 4.14 3.35 8.05
N GLY A 41 4.21 3.39 6.72
CA GLY A 41 5.42 3.19 5.93
C GLY A 41 6.34 4.42 5.87
N LYS A 42 5.88 5.58 6.34
CA LYS A 42 6.60 6.84 6.22
C LYS A 42 7.96 6.79 6.91
N LYS A 43 9.01 7.24 6.23
CA LYS A 43 10.42 7.20 6.67
C LYS A 43 10.89 5.82 7.17
N GLY A 44 10.24 4.75 6.71
CA GLY A 44 10.47 3.40 7.19
C GLY A 44 11.40 2.56 6.32
N TYR A 45 12.03 3.13 5.29
CA TYR A 45 12.85 2.43 4.32
C TYR A 45 14.29 2.97 4.29
N VAL A 46 15.05 2.56 3.26
CA VAL A 46 16.46 2.89 3.03
C VAL A 46 16.69 4.39 3.10
N GLN A 47 17.66 4.81 3.92
CA GLN A 47 18.03 6.21 4.16
C GLN A 47 16.87 7.11 4.60
N GLY A 48 15.88 6.53 5.30
CA GLY A 48 14.71 7.27 5.77
C GLY A 48 13.72 7.63 4.66
N SER A 49 13.79 6.98 3.50
CA SER A 49 12.74 7.06 2.49
C SER A 49 11.46 6.37 2.95
N ASP A 50 10.36 6.60 2.25
CA ASP A 50 9.10 5.94 2.54
C ASP A 50 9.13 4.48 2.08
N CYS A 51 8.40 3.61 2.80
CA CYS A 51 8.26 2.21 2.43
C CYS A 51 7.48 2.07 1.12
N PRO A 52 7.92 1.22 0.18
CA PRO A 52 7.07 0.81 -0.92
C PRO A 52 5.82 0.10 -0.39
N VAL A 53 4.65 0.60 -0.79
CA VAL A 53 3.34 0.04 -0.46
C VAL A 53 2.85 -0.83 -1.62
N ARG A 54 2.37 -2.03 -1.33
CA ARG A 54 1.85 -2.97 -2.33
C ARG A 54 0.56 -3.63 -1.84
N GLU A 55 -0.34 -3.88 -2.77
CA GLU A 55 -1.53 -4.71 -2.54
C GLU A 55 -1.14 -6.17 -2.31
N ALA A 56 -1.82 -6.85 -1.38
CA ALA A 56 -1.67 -8.26 -1.09
C ALA A 56 -3.01 -8.88 -0.66
N VAL A 57 -3.04 -10.20 -0.50
CA VAL A 57 -4.24 -10.93 -0.08
C VAL A 57 -4.03 -11.52 1.32
N ALA A 58 -4.91 -11.18 2.25
CA ALA A 58 -5.03 -11.85 3.54
C ALA A 58 -6.00 -13.03 3.40
N VAL A 59 -5.66 -14.18 3.98
CA VAL A 59 -6.48 -15.39 3.94
C VAL A 59 -6.95 -15.75 5.35
N LYS A 60 -8.21 -16.17 5.48
CA LYS A 60 -8.78 -16.59 6.75
C LYS A 60 -8.82 -18.11 6.83
N VAL A 61 -8.21 -18.65 7.88
CA VAL A 61 -8.15 -20.09 8.16
C VAL A 61 -8.46 -20.29 9.63
N ASN A 62 -9.34 -21.22 9.96
CA ASN A 62 -9.77 -21.50 11.34
C ASN A 62 -10.23 -20.23 12.09
N ASN A 63 -10.98 -19.36 11.40
CA ASN A 63 -11.46 -18.07 11.88
C ASN A 63 -10.36 -17.04 12.23
N CYS A 64 -9.11 -17.27 11.82
CA CYS A 64 -7.98 -16.38 12.02
C CYS A 64 -7.45 -15.85 10.68
N TRP A 65 -7.17 -14.56 10.61
CA TRP A 65 -6.51 -13.95 9.46
C TRP A 65 -5.01 -14.28 9.48
N LEU A 66 -4.55 -14.98 8.45
CA LEU A 66 -3.13 -15.27 8.23
C LEU A 66 -2.49 -14.11 7.49
N VAL A 67 -1.75 -13.29 8.24
CA VAL A 67 -0.93 -12.18 7.76
C VAL A 67 0.36 -12.13 8.57
N PRO A 68 1.44 -11.51 8.05
CA PRO A 68 2.67 -11.28 8.82
C PRO A 68 2.45 -10.18 9.88
N GLY A 69 1.77 -10.53 10.98
CA GLY A 69 1.46 -9.65 12.10
C GLY A 69 -0.05 -9.50 12.33
N LYS A 70 -0.54 -8.27 12.39
CA LYS A 70 -1.96 -7.93 12.49
C LYS A 70 -2.34 -6.97 11.36
N ILE A 71 -3.63 -6.92 11.03
CA ILE A 71 -4.15 -5.98 10.04
C ILE A 71 -4.52 -4.69 10.77
N GLU A 72 -3.84 -3.60 10.46
CA GLU A 72 -4.08 -2.28 11.05
C GLU A 72 -5.35 -1.66 10.44
N PRO A 73 -6.31 -1.24 11.28
CA PRO A 73 -7.55 -0.63 10.81
C PRO A 73 -7.29 0.75 10.22
N ILE A 74 -8.20 1.18 9.36
CA ILE A 74 -8.18 2.54 8.79
C ILE A 74 -8.54 3.59 9.86
N SER A 75 -7.78 4.69 9.92
CA SER A 75 -8.14 5.84 10.77
C SER A 75 -9.06 6.83 10.02
N SER A 76 -9.72 7.73 10.75
CA SER A 76 -10.53 8.80 10.13
C SER A 76 -9.71 9.72 9.22
N GLU A 77 -8.45 9.98 9.57
CA GLU A 77 -7.51 10.75 8.75
C GLU A 77 -7.16 9.99 7.45
N ASP A 78 -6.99 8.67 7.54
CA ASP A 78 -6.67 7.82 6.40
C ASP A 78 -7.84 7.74 5.42
N VAL A 79 -9.10 7.85 5.87
CA VAL A 79 -10.28 7.87 4.99
C VAL A 79 -10.22 9.04 4.00
N ALA A 80 -9.91 10.24 4.49
CA ALA A 80 -9.81 11.42 3.63
C ALA A 80 -8.62 11.32 2.66
N ALA A 81 -7.50 10.75 3.10
CA ALA A 81 -6.34 10.51 2.25
C ALA A 81 -6.63 9.45 1.17
N GLN A 82 -7.31 8.36 1.52
CA GLN A 82 -7.71 7.30 0.59
C GLN A 82 -8.64 7.85 -0.49
N ALA A 83 -9.63 8.67 -0.12
CA ALA A 83 -10.53 9.30 -1.08
C ALA A 83 -9.78 10.16 -2.12
N ARG A 84 -8.69 10.86 -1.71
CA ARG A 84 -7.84 11.62 -2.63
C ARG A 84 -7.02 10.72 -3.55
N ILE A 85 -6.47 9.62 -3.02
CA ILE A 85 -5.73 8.61 -3.80
C ILE A 85 -6.65 8.01 -4.87
N ASP A 86 -7.85 7.60 -4.47
CA ASP A 86 -8.83 6.97 -5.35
C ASP A 86 -9.32 7.95 -6.43
N ALA A 87 -9.62 9.20 -6.06
CA ALA A 87 -9.99 10.24 -7.01
C ALA A 87 -8.87 10.50 -8.04
N ARG A 88 -7.62 10.55 -7.58
CA ARG A 88 -6.45 10.71 -8.47
C ARG A 88 -6.30 9.52 -9.42
N ARG A 89 -6.44 8.30 -8.91
CA ARG A 89 -6.35 7.07 -9.71
C ARG A 89 -7.47 7.01 -10.75
N ALA A 90 -8.69 7.36 -10.37
CA ALA A 90 -9.84 7.44 -11.28
C ALA A 90 -9.64 8.51 -12.36
N ALA A 91 -9.12 9.69 -12.01
CA ALA A 91 -8.81 10.73 -12.98
C ALA A 91 -7.72 10.29 -13.97
N LEU A 92 -6.65 9.66 -13.49
CA LEU A 92 -5.59 9.12 -14.35
C LEU A 92 -6.11 8.02 -15.28
N LYS A 93 -6.96 7.12 -14.77
CA LYS A 93 -7.59 6.08 -15.59
C LYS A 93 -8.44 6.70 -16.70
N LYS A 94 -9.31 7.65 -16.37
CA LYS A 94 -10.13 8.38 -17.36
C LYS A 94 -9.27 9.08 -18.41
N ALA A 95 -8.14 9.67 -18.01
CA ALA A 95 -7.25 10.34 -18.93
C ALA A 95 -6.52 9.34 -19.87
N LYS A 96 -6.09 8.17 -19.36
CA LYS A 96 -5.59 7.08 -20.22
C LYS A 96 -6.66 6.58 -21.19
N ASP A 97 -7.88 6.36 -20.70
CA ASP A 97 -9.02 5.91 -21.51
C ASP A 97 -9.40 6.96 -22.58
N ALA A 98 -9.14 8.25 -22.33
CA ALA A 98 -9.30 9.34 -23.28
C ALA A 98 -8.13 9.48 -24.28
N GLY A 99 -7.14 8.59 -24.23
CA GLY A 99 -6.05 8.51 -25.19
C GLY A 99 -4.79 9.30 -24.82
N LEU A 100 -4.69 9.84 -23.60
CA LEU A 100 -3.43 10.46 -23.15
C LEU A 100 -2.37 9.39 -22.93
N THR A 101 -1.18 9.65 -23.46
CA THR A 101 0.00 8.84 -23.26
C THR A 101 0.54 8.99 -21.84
N ASP A 102 1.32 8.00 -21.38
CA ASP A 102 1.95 8.05 -20.06
C ASP A 102 2.91 9.25 -19.92
N ASP A 103 3.50 9.73 -21.01
CA ASP A 103 4.36 10.92 -21.03
C ASP A 103 3.57 12.20 -20.81
N GLU A 104 2.42 12.36 -21.47
CA GLU A 104 1.52 13.52 -21.26
C GLU A 104 0.97 13.52 -19.82
N LEU A 105 0.63 12.34 -19.28
CA LEU A 105 0.19 12.21 -17.89
C LEU A 105 1.30 12.54 -16.88
N ARG A 106 2.57 12.35 -17.22
CA ARG A 106 3.69 12.78 -16.37
C ARG A 106 3.81 14.30 -16.34
N LEU A 107 3.61 14.98 -17.46
CA LEU A 107 3.66 16.46 -17.54
C LEU A 107 2.57 17.12 -16.69
N LEU A 108 1.42 16.46 -16.49
CA LEU A 108 0.32 16.96 -15.66
C LEU A 108 0.49 16.70 -14.15
N LYS A 109 1.52 15.95 -13.74
CA LYS A 109 1.84 15.72 -12.32
C LYS A 109 2.82 16.79 -11.84
N SER A 110 2.30 17.99 -11.55
CA SER A 110 3.00 19.03 -10.76
C SER A 110 2.86 18.79 -9.26
#